data_AF-A0A7C7L2M1-F1
#
_entry.id   AF-A0A7C7L2M1-F1
#
_cell.length_a   1.000
_cell.length_b   1.000
_cell.length_c   1.000
_cell.angle_alpha   90.00
_cell.angle_beta   90.00
_cell.angle_gamma   90.00
#
_symmetry.space_group_name_H-M   'P 1'
#
loop_
_entity.id
_entity.type
_entity.pdbx_description
1 polymer ?
#
loop_
_entity_poly.entity_id
_entity_poly.type
_entity_poly.pdbx_seq_one_letter_code
_entity_poly.pdbx_strand_id
1 'polypeptide(L)'
;MRYKKIITDFFILMALTTNISFIVSPNPYELVVTVAANLAATILKVGEGRVLSTEMLASSLVADLHLIPALFVFFFGDQVEAVGLAQGALAANIISVVISIIETVLSAFTEEEE
;
A
#
# COMPACT_ATOMS: atom_id res chain seq x y z
N MET A 1 16.20 -12.79 1.75
CA MET A 1 15.40 -12.24 0.64
C MET A 1 13.92 -12.61 0.74
N ARG A 2 13.55 -13.89 0.84
CA ARG A 2 12.13 -14.31 0.86
C ARG A 2 11.29 -13.75 2.02
N TYR A 3 11.84 -13.65 3.23
CA TYR A 3 11.12 -13.11 4.40
C TYR A 3 10.82 -11.61 4.28
N LYS A 4 11.78 -10.78 3.82
CA LYS A 4 11.53 -9.35 3.58
C LYS A 4 10.39 -9.17 2.57
N LYS A 5 10.42 -9.93 1.46
CA LYS A 5 9.34 -9.92 0.46
C LYS A 5 7.99 -10.31 1.03
N ILE A 6 7.91 -11.41 1.78
CA ILE A 6 6.65 -11.87 2.41
C ILE A 6 6.07 -10.79 3.32
N ILE A 7 6.89 -10.16 4.14
CA ILE A 7 6.43 -9.12 5.09
C ILE A 7 5.99 -7.86 4.33
N THR A 8 6.74 -7.42 3.32
CA THR A 8 6.34 -6.29 2.47
C THR A 8 5.00 -6.57 1.78
N ASP A 9 4.87 -7.72 1.11
CA ASP A 9 3.65 -8.09 0.38
C ASP A 9 2.46 -8.25 1.34
N PHE A 10 2.69 -8.77 2.55
CA PHE A 10 1.68 -8.84 3.60
C PHE A 10 1.14 -7.44 3.93
N PHE A 11 2.00 -6.46 4.23
CA PHE A 11 1.55 -5.13 4.58
C PHE A 11 0.86 -4.40 3.41
N ILE A 12 1.33 -4.59 2.17
CA ILE A 12 0.65 -4.07 0.98
C ILE A 12 -0.78 -4.63 0.90
N LEU A 13 -0.95 -5.95 1.05
CA LEU A 13 -2.26 -6.59 0.96
C LEU A 13 -3.18 -6.21 2.13
N MET A 14 -2.64 -6.13 3.35
CA MET A 14 -3.39 -5.69 4.53
C MET A 14 -3.87 -4.25 4.38
N ALA A 15 -3.00 -3.34 3.93
CA ALA A 15 -3.37 -1.95 3.65
C ALA A 15 -4.46 -1.87 2.57
N LEU A 16 -4.29 -2.59 1.47
CA LEU A 16 -5.25 -2.60 0.35
C LEU A 16 -6.64 -3.09 0.80
N THR A 17 -6.69 -4.27 1.40
CA THR A 17 -7.96 -4.94 1.77
C THR A 17 -8.69 -4.21 2.88
N THR A 18 -7.96 -3.67 3.87
CA THR A 18 -8.56 -2.88 4.94
C THR A 18 -9.06 -1.53 4.43
N ASN A 19 -8.36 -0.91 3.47
CA ASN A 19 -8.83 0.32 2.83
C ASN A 19 -10.17 0.11 2.11
N ILE A 20 -10.33 -1.03 1.41
CA ILE A 20 -11.61 -1.39 0.77
C ILE A 20 -12.72 -1.48 1.81
N SER A 21 -12.47 -2.14 2.95
CA SER A 21 -13.42 -2.20 4.06
C SER A 21 -13.79 -0.80 4.56
N PHE A 22 -12.80 0.05 4.78
CA PHE A 22 -12.99 1.44 5.23
C PHE A 22 -13.83 2.24 4.23
N ILE A 23 -13.62 2.08 2.93
CA ILE A 23 -14.40 2.80 1.91
C ILE A 23 -15.87 2.34 1.90
N VAL A 24 -16.14 1.05 2.10
CA VAL A 24 -17.49 0.47 2.08
C VAL A 24 -18.25 0.76 3.38
N SER A 25 -17.57 0.74 4.52
CA SER A 25 -18.16 0.92 5.85
C SER A 25 -17.19 1.69 6.74
N PRO A 26 -17.16 3.03 6.64
CA PRO A 26 -16.07 3.81 7.21
C PRO A 26 -16.02 3.72 8.73
N ASN A 27 -14.97 3.07 9.20
CA ASN A 27 -14.68 2.81 10.59
C ASN A 27 -13.29 3.40 10.95
N PRO A 28 -13.18 4.20 12.03
CA PRO A 28 -11.89 4.81 12.41
C PRO A 28 -10.78 3.79 12.64
N TYR A 29 -11.11 2.60 13.16
CA TYR A 29 -10.12 1.55 13.42
C TYR A 29 -9.55 0.98 12.12
N GLU A 30 -10.39 0.83 11.08
CA GLU A 30 -9.96 0.36 9.77
C GLU A 30 -9.07 1.40 9.08
N LEU A 31 -9.38 2.69 9.21
CA LEU A 31 -8.54 3.77 8.69
C LEU A 31 -7.16 3.78 9.36
N VAL A 32 -7.12 3.65 10.69
CA VAL A 32 -5.84 3.56 11.44
C VAL A 32 -5.02 2.35 11.01
N VAL A 33 -5.64 1.18 10.88
CA VAL A 33 -4.96 -0.04 10.40
C VAL A 33 -4.45 0.14 8.97
N THR A 34 -5.25 0.77 8.11
CA THR A 34 -4.88 1.05 6.72
C THR A 34 -3.65 1.94 6.62
N VAL A 35 -3.66 3.07 7.35
CA VAL A 35 -2.51 3.99 7.43
C VAL A 35 -1.28 3.28 7.98
N ALA A 36 -1.41 2.56 9.09
CA ALA A 36 -0.28 1.89 9.74
C ALA A 36 0.32 0.80 8.85
N ALA A 37 -0.51 -0.03 8.22
CA ALA A 37 -0.05 -1.06 7.29
C ALA A 37 0.63 -0.46 6.07
N ASN A 38 0.10 0.63 5.52
CA ASN A 38 0.70 1.28 4.35
C ASN A 38 2.06 1.91 4.67
N LEU A 39 2.17 2.61 5.80
CA LEU A 39 3.45 3.14 6.29
C LEU A 39 4.48 2.04 6.54
N ALA A 40 4.06 0.92 7.14
CA ALA A 40 4.93 -0.23 7.33
C ALA A 40 5.43 -0.79 5.98
N ALA A 41 4.54 -0.91 4.98
CA ALA A 41 4.93 -1.30 3.62
C ALA A 41 5.93 -0.31 3.01
N THR A 42 5.69 1.00 3.14
CA THR A 42 6.58 2.05 2.63
C THR A 42 7.98 1.94 3.24
N ILE A 43 8.09 1.79 4.56
CA ILE A 43 9.38 1.63 5.25
C ILE A 43 10.13 0.39 4.77
N LEU A 44 9.43 -0.74 4.58
CA LEU A 44 10.04 -1.99 4.13
C LEU A 44 10.50 -1.94 2.67
N LYS A 45 9.81 -1.17 1.82
CA LYS A 45 10.19 -0.91 0.42
C LYS A 45 11.44 -0.04 0.30
N VAL A 46 11.75 0.79 1.29
CA VAL A 46 13.00 1.58 1.28
C VAL A 46 14.21 0.64 1.29
N GLY A 47 15.13 0.87 0.36
CA GLY A 47 16.34 0.04 0.21
C GLY A 47 16.04 -1.38 -0.27
N GLU A 48 14.92 -1.60 -0.96
CA GLU A 48 14.64 -2.86 -1.63
C GLU A 48 15.37 -2.92 -2.98
N GLY A 49 16.18 -3.96 -3.21
CA GLY A 49 16.99 -4.14 -4.43
C GLY A 49 16.24 -4.82 -5.58
N ARG A 50 14.94 -4.54 -5.70
CA ARG A 50 14.06 -5.05 -6.77
C ARG A 50 14.22 -4.21 -8.04
N VAL A 51 13.94 -4.80 -9.20
CA VAL A 51 14.00 -4.12 -10.51
C VAL A 51 13.06 -2.92 -10.53
N LEU A 52 11.83 -3.08 -10.04
CA LEU A 52 10.80 -2.03 -9.98
C LEU A 52 10.67 -1.42 -8.57
N SER A 53 11.77 -1.39 -7.81
CA SER A 53 11.78 -0.88 -6.43
C SER A 53 11.37 0.60 -6.31
N THR A 54 11.75 1.42 -7.30
CA THR A 54 11.43 2.86 -7.29
C THR A 54 9.95 3.11 -7.51
N GLU A 55 9.33 2.37 -8.44
CA GLU A 55 7.90 2.43 -8.75
C GLU A 55 7.06 1.86 -7.60
N MET A 56 7.51 0.76 -6.98
CA MET A 56 6.88 0.23 -5.76
C MET A 56 6.91 1.24 -4.61
N LEU A 57 8.02 1.95 -4.43
CA LEU A 57 8.14 2.98 -3.40
C LEU A 57 7.25 4.19 -3.73
N ALA A 58 7.26 4.66 -4.97
CA ALA A 58 6.46 5.81 -5.41
C ALA A 58 4.96 5.57 -5.19
N SER A 59 4.43 4.40 -5.59
CA SER A 59 3.03 4.05 -5.35
C SER A 59 2.67 4.01 -3.87
N SER A 60 3.55 3.50 -3.02
CA SER A 60 3.37 3.51 -1.57
C SER A 60 3.32 4.92 -0.98
N LEU A 61 4.20 5.82 -1.43
CA LEU A 61 4.24 7.21 -0.98
C LEU A 61 2.98 7.98 -1.41
N VAL A 62 2.48 7.75 -2.62
CA VAL A 62 1.22 8.35 -3.08
C VAL A 62 0.04 7.89 -2.22
N ALA A 63 0.01 6.61 -1.84
CA ALA A 63 -0.99 6.10 -0.92
C ALA A 63 -0.89 6.75 0.47
N ASP A 64 0.31 6.90 1.03
CA ASP A 64 0.51 7.58 2.32
C ASP A 64 0.06 9.04 2.29
N LEU A 65 0.32 9.76 1.18
CA LEU A 65 -0.15 11.14 0.99
C LEU A 65 -1.67 11.28 0.90
N HIS A 66 -2.40 10.21 0.62
CA HIS A 66 -3.86 10.20 0.70
C HIS A 66 -4.36 9.75 2.08
N LEU A 67 -3.75 8.68 2.63
CA LEU A 67 -4.19 8.06 3.88
C LEU A 67 -3.92 8.94 5.11
N ILE A 68 -2.78 9.63 5.17
CA ILE A 68 -2.45 10.50 6.30
C ILE A 68 -3.45 11.66 6.39
N PRO A 69 -3.72 12.44 5.31
CA PRO A 69 -4.79 13.43 5.35
C PRO A 69 -6.16 12.84 5.64
N ALA A 70 -6.51 11.68 5.05
CA ALA A 70 -7.78 11.00 5.31
C ALA A 70 -7.98 10.74 6.82
N LEU A 71 -6.92 10.31 7.51
CA LEU A 71 -6.93 10.10 8.96
C LEU A 71 -7.34 11.36 9.72
N PHE A 72 -6.68 12.49 9.44
CA PHE A 72 -6.99 13.75 10.12
C PHE A 72 -8.40 14.24 9.81
N VAL A 73 -8.78 14.24 8.53
CA VAL A 73 -10.09 14.70 8.05
C VAL A 73 -11.22 13.88 8.67
N PHE A 74 -11.06 12.55 8.79
CA PHE A 74 -12.02 11.67 9.45
C PHE A 74 -12.20 12.05 10.93
N PHE A 75 -11.11 12.22 11.67
CA PHE A 75 -11.18 12.56 13.10
C PHE A 75 -11.65 13.99 13.38
N PHE A 76 -11.59 14.89 12.38
CA PHE A 76 -12.23 16.20 12.44
C PHE A 76 -13.71 16.19 12.09
N GLY A 77 -14.27 15.03 11.73
CA GLY A 77 -15.70 14.83 11.53
C GLY A 77 -16.18 14.87 10.08
N ASP A 78 -15.26 14.96 9.10
CA ASP A 78 -15.62 14.89 7.69
C ASP A 78 -15.33 13.49 7.11
N GLN A 79 -16.30 12.60 7.32
CA GLN A 79 -16.20 11.21 6.86
C GLN A 79 -16.24 11.10 5.33
N VAL A 80 -16.94 12.01 4.64
CA VAL A 80 -17.10 11.94 3.18
C VAL A 80 -15.79 12.26 2.49
N GLU A 81 -15.13 13.34 2.90
CA GLU A 81 -13.84 13.73 2.34
C GLU A 81 -12.74 12.71 2.68
N ALA A 82 -12.77 12.13 3.89
CA ALA A 82 -11.83 11.07 4.26
C ALA A 82 -11.97 9.82 3.38
N VAL A 83 -13.20 9.42 3.04
CA VAL A 83 -13.45 8.31 2.10
C VAL A 83 -12.97 8.67 0.69
N GLY A 84 -13.19 9.91 0.24
CA GLY A 84 -12.68 10.40 -1.05
C GLY A 84 -11.16 10.29 -1.17
N LEU A 85 -10.44 10.72 -0.13
CA LEU A 85 -8.98 10.56 -0.05
C LEU A 85 -8.57 9.08 -0.03
N ALA A 86 -9.25 8.25 0.75
CA ALA A 86 -8.99 6.82 0.82
C ALA A 86 -9.19 6.10 -0.52
N GLN A 87 -10.10 6.57 -1.38
CA GLN A 87 -10.24 6.06 -2.76
C GLN A 87 -9.00 6.33 -3.62
N GLY A 88 -8.36 7.50 -3.47
CA GLY A 88 -7.08 7.77 -4.15
C GLY A 88 -5.96 6.87 -3.63
N ALA A 89 -5.92 6.62 -2.32
CA ALA A 89 -5.00 5.64 -1.74
C ALA A 89 -5.25 4.22 -2.26
N LEU A 90 -6.51 3.84 -2.49
CA LEU A 90 -6.88 2.54 -3.03
C LEU A 90 -6.27 2.32 -4.41
N ALA A 91 -6.37 3.31 -5.30
CA ALA A 91 -5.77 3.25 -6.63
C ALA A 91 -4.25 3.06 -6.57
N ALA A 92 -3.57 3.80 -5.70
CA ALA A 92 -2.13 3.67 -5.49
C ALA A 92 -1.72 2.30 -4.93
N ASN A 93 -2.50 1.74 -4.00
CA ASN A 93 -2.26 0.40 -3.45
C ASN A 93 -2.48 -0.71 -4.48
N ILE A 94 -3.45 -0.58 -5.38
CA ILE A 94 -3.64 -1.51 -6.49
C ILE A 94 -2.41 -1.49 -7.41
N ILE A 95 -1.91 -0.31 -7.77
CA ILE A 95 -0.68 -0.16 -8.57
C ILE A 95 0.50 -0.85 -7.86
N SER A 96 0.66 -0.64 -6.55
CA SER A 96 1.68 -1.30 -5.74
C SER A 96 1.59 -2.84 -5.81
N VAL A 97 0.39 -3.42 -5.74
CA VAL A 97 0.19 -4.88 -5.86
C VAL A 97 0.55 -5.35 -7.26
N VAL A 98 0.10 -4.66 -8.31
CA VAL A 98 0.41 -5.00 -9.70
C VAL A 98 1.92 -5.00 -9.93
N ILE A 99 2.65 -3.99 -9.44
CA ILE A 99 4.11 -3.95 -9.57
C ILE A 99 4.76 -5.11 -8.82
N SER A 100 4.30 -5.46 -7.61
CA SER A 100 4.86 -6.61 -6.88
C SER A 100 4.66 -7.94 -7.62
N ILE A 101 3.54 -8.10 -8.33
CA ILE A 101 3.28 -9.26 -9.18
C ILE A 101 4.23 -9.27 -10.39
N ILE A 102 4.36 -8.14 -11.09
CA ILE A 102 5.26 -8.01 -12.24
C ILE A 102 6.71 -8.31 -11.84
N GLU A 103 7.16 -7.78 -10.71
CA GLU A 103 8.48 -8.05 -10.16
C GLU A 103 8.69 -9.54 -9.90
N THR A 104 7.69 -10.22 -9.34
CA THR A 104 7.74 -11.66 -9.06
C THR A 104 7.88 -12.47 -10.35
N VAL A 105 7.15 -12.08 -11.40
CA VAL A 105 7.22 -12.72 -12.72
C VAL A 105 8.59 -12.48 -13.37
N LEU A 106 9.07 -11.24 -13.35
CA LEU A 106 10.38 -10.89 -13.92
C LEU A 106 11.52 -11.65 -13.23
N SER A 107 11.48 -11.74 -11.89
CA SER A 107 12.47 -12.47 -11.10
C SER A 107 12.50 -13.96 -11.44
N ALA A 108 11.35 -14.56 -11.74
CA ALA A 108 11.28 -15.97 -12.13
C ALA A 108 11.94 -16.23 -13.49
N PHE A 109 11.80 -15.32 -14.45
CA PHE A 109 12.46 -15.44 -15.75
C PHE A 109 13.98 -15.24 -15.66
N THR A 110 14.46 -14.35 -14.78
CA THR A 110 15.90 -14.16 -14.58
C THR A 110 16.57 -15.36 -13.90
N GLU A 111 15.84 -16.12 -13.08
CA GLU A 111 16.36 -17.36 -12.45
C GLU A 111 16.41 -18.55 -13.43
N GLU A 112 15.68 -18.52 -14.55
CA GLU A 112 15.73 -19.59 -15.58
C GLU A 112 16.88 -19.40 -16.59
N GLU A 113 17.48 -18.21 -16.67
CA GLU A 113 18.60 -17.90 -17.58
C GLU A 113 20.00 -18.14 -16.95
N GLU A 114 20.08 -18.34 -15.62
CA GLU A 114 21.32 -18.71 -14.88
C GLU A 114 21.45 -20.22 -14.64
#